data_AF-A0A5E7EH52-F1
#
_entry.id   AF-A0A5E7EH52-F1
#
_cell.length_a   1.000
_cell.length_b   1.000
_cell.length_c   1.000
_cell.angle_alpha   90.00
_cell.angle_beta   90.00
_cell.angle_gamma   90.00
#
_symmetry.space_group_name_H-M   'P 1'
#
loop_
_entity.id
_entity.type
_entity.pdbx_description
1 polymer ?
#
loop_
_entity_poly.entity_id
_entity_poly.type
_entity_poly.pdbx_seq_one_letter_code
_entity_poly.pdbx_strand_id
1 'polypeptide(L)'
;MRIEHQDDSHTHLNDSAEALLDRALQQLFEEQAGALHEKVEDALLRAAYRFSHYNQIHTANLLGLSRNVTRTRLIKIGELTVNKLRAVDNPQGERILQLSI
;
A
#
# COMPACT_ATOMS: atom_id res chain seq x y z
N MET A 1 -35.04 19.65 -48.03
CA MET A 1 -35.18 19.09 -46.68
C MET A 1 -34.62 17.67 -46.69
N ARG A 2 -33.40 17.46 -46.20
CA ARG A 2 -32.88 16.16 -45.73
C ARG A 2 -31.74 16.51 -44.78
N ILE A 3 -31.91 16.08 -43.55
CA ILE A 3 -31.30 16.64 -42.36
C ILE A 3 -29.87 16.13 -42.26
N GLU A 4 -28.92 17.06 -42.27
CA GLU A 4 -27.62 16.91 -41.65
C GLU A 4 -27.88 16.73 -40.16
N HIS A 5 -27.52 15.60 -39.57
CA HIS A 5 -27.09 15.47 -38.17
C HIS A 5 -26.24 14.21 -38.13
N GLN A 6 -24.94 14.40 -38.38
CA GLN A 6 -23.88 13.52 -37.93
C GLN A 6 -24.08 13.35 -36.43
N ASP A 7 -24.72 12.26 -36.02
CA ASP A 7 -24.75 11.84 -34.62
C ASP A 7 -23.38 11.24 -34.31
N ASP A 8 -22.37 12.12 -34.24
CA ASP A 8 -21.19 11.89 -33.43
C ASP A 8 -21.68 11.89 -31.98
N SER A 9 -22.32 10.78 -31.62
CA SER A 9 -22.57 10.36 -30.25
C SER A 9 -21.20 10.19 -29.61
N HIS A 10 -20.64 11.32 -29.19
CA HIS A 10 -19.56 11.45 -28.24
C HIS A 10 -19.80 10.40 -27.16
N THR A 11 -18.99 9.33 -27.22
CA THR A 11 -18.95 8.25 -26.23
C THR A 11 -18.37 8.82 -24.95
N HIS A 12 -19.10 9.71 -24.32
CA HIS A 12 -18.82 10.17 -22.98
C HIS A 12 -19.74 9.39 -22.03
N LEU A 13 -19.19 9.05 -20.87
CA LEU A 13 -19.89 8.89 -19.59
C LEU A 13 -20.20 7.46 -19.09
N ASN A 14 -19.23 6.55 -19.14
CA ASN A 14 -18.90 5.68 -17.98
C ASN A 14 -17.76 4.72 -18.34
N ASP A 15 -16.52 5.22 -18.31
CA ASP A 15 -15.42 4.27 -18.07
C ASP A 15 -15.60 3.79 -16.64
N SER A 16 -16.01 2.53 -16.47
CA SER A 16 -16.00 1.85 -15.17
C SER A 16 -14.65 2.08 -14.50
N ALA A 17 -14.60 2.07 -13.16
CA ALA A 17 -13.32 2.17 -12.43
C ALA A 17 -12.29 1.14 -12.93
N GLU A 18 -12.78 -0.02 -13.38
CA GLU A 18 -11.98 -1.06 -14.03
C GLU A 18 -11.39 -0.59 -15.38
N ALA A 19 -12.16 0.07 -16.24
CA ALA A 19 -11.67 0.61 -17.50
C ALA A 19 -10.62 1.72 -17.30
N LEU A 20 -10.78 2.55 -16.26
CA LEU A 20 -9.77 3.54 -15.89
C LEU A 20 -8.48 2.89 -15.37
N LEU A 21 -8.61 1.83 -14.57
CA LEU A 21 -7.47 1.07 -14.09
C LEU A 21 -6.72 0.39 -15.24
N ASP A 22 -7.43 -0.25 -16.17
CA ASP A 22 -6.85 -0.90 -17.34
C ASP A 22 -6.08 0.10 -18.20
N ARG A 23 -6.64 1.29 -18.44
CA ARG A 23 -5.96 2.36 -19.16
C ARG A 23 -4.69 2.81 -18.44
N ALA A 24 -4.74 2.98 -17.13
CA ALA A 24 -3.56 3.36 -16.34
C ALA A 24 -2.46 2.28 -16.40
N LEU A 25 -2.84 1.00 -16.35
CA LEU A 25 -1.90 -0.11 -16.47
C LEU A 25 -1.25 -0.16 -17.87
N GLN A 26 -2.01 0.05 -18.94
CA GLN A 26 -1.48 0.14 -20.31
C GLN A 26 -0.38 1.21 -20.42
N GLN A 27 -0.63 2.41 -19.87
CA GLN A 27 0.36 3.48 -19.86
C GLN A 27 1.62 3.09 -19.06
N LEU A 28 1.45 2.46 -17.91
CA LEU A 28 2.58 1.97 -17.10
C LEU A 28 3.41 0.89 -17.82
N PHE A 29 2.81 0.07 -18.69
CA PHE A 29 3.53 -0.92 -19.49
C PHE A 29 4.41 -0.26 -20.57
N GLU A 30 3.89 0.77 -21.23
CA GLU A 30 4.62 1.51 -22.28
C GLU A 30 5.84 2.26 -21.74
N GLU A 31 5.75 2.78 -20.51
CA GLU A 31 6.83 3.53 -19.86
C GLU A 31 8.06 2.66 -19.50
N GLN A 32 7.99 1.33 -19.67
CA GLN A 32 9.10 0.38 -19.38
C GLN A 32 9.76 0.62 -18.01
N ALA A 33 8.92 0.94 -17.01
CA ALA A 33 9.37 1.12 -15.65
C ALA A 33 9.82 -0.23 -15.06
N GLY A 34 11.13 -0.40 -14.88
CA GLY A 34 11.67 -1.54 -14.12
C GLY A 34 10.97 -1.71 -12.77
N ALA A 35 10.81 -2.96 -12.34
CA ALA A 35 10.10 -3.36 -11.11
C ALA A 35 8.61 -2.93 -11.06
N LEU A 36 7.94 -2.89 -12.21
CA LEU A 36 6.53 -2.47 -12.31
C LEU A 36 5.60 -3.20 -11.32
N HIS A 37 5.75 -4.52 -11.17
CA HIS A 37 4.92 -5.29 -10.25
C HIS A 37 5.01 -4.74 -8.81
N GLU A 38 6.21 -4.49 -8.31
CA GLU A 38 6.42 -3.92 -6.98
C GLU A 38 5.82 -2.52 -6.87
N LYS A 39 5.97 -1.68 -7.90
CA LYS A 39 5.37 -0.33 -7.92
C LYS A 39 3.85 -0.36 -7.84
N VAL A 40 3.21 -1.26 -8.58
CA VAL A 40 1.75 -1.41 -8.57
C VAL A 40 1.29 -1.95 -7.22
N GLU A 41 1.96 -2.96 -6.67
CA GLU A 41 1.65 -3.48 -5.33
C GLU A 41 1.80 -2.41 -4.24
N ASP A 42 2.87 -1.60 -4.30
CA ASP A 42 3.11 -0.51 -3.36
C ASP A 42 2.04 0.59 -3.47
N ALA A 43 1.68 0.98 -4.68
CA ALA A 43 0.63 1.96 -4.93
C ALA A 43 -0.73 1.48 -4.42
N LEU A 44 -1.09 0.22 -4.72
CA LEU A 44 -2.29 -0.42 -4.21
C LEU A 44 -2.33 -0.43 -2.68
N LEU A 45 -1.23 -0.85 -2.05
CA LEU A 45 -1.14 -0.93 -0.60
C LEU A 45 -1.26 0.46 0.05
N ARG A 46 -0.60 1.49 -0.49
CA ARG A 46 -0.74 2.89 0.01
C ARG A 46 -2.15 3.41 -0.16
N ALA A 47 -2.79 3.14 -1.28
CA ALA A 47 -4.17 3.56 -1.53
C ALA A 47 -5.13 2.89 -0.54
N ALA A 48 -5.03 1.57 -0.37
CA ALA A 48 -5.84 0.81 0.57
C ALA A 48 -5.62 1.24 2.03
N TYR A 49 -4.38 1.52 2.41
CA TYR A 49 -4.05 1.96 3.77
C TYR A 49 -4.66 3.33 4.10
N ARG A 50 -4.58 4.27 3.15
CA ARG A 50 -5.20 5.60 3.27
C ARG A 50 -6.73 5.52 3.29
N PHE A 51 -7.31 4.73 2.39
CA PHE A 51 -8.76 4.48 2.36
C PHE A 51 -9.26 3.87 3.67
N SER A 52 -8.46 2.99 4.28
CA SER A 52 -8.76 2.36 5.57
C SER A 52 -8.42 3.25 6.78
N HIS A 53 -8.25 4.57 6.59
CA HIS A 53 -7.89 5.53 7.63
C HIS A 53 -6.66 5.13 8.45
N TYR A 54 -5.61 4.63 7.78
CA TYR A 54 -4.38 4.18 8.41
C TYR A 54 -4.57 3.02 9.41
N ASN A 55 -5.65 2.24 9.29
CA ASN A 55 -5.91 1.04 10.08
C ASN A 55 -5.41 -0.22 9.36
N GLN A 56 -4.35 -0.83 9.91
CA GLN A 56 -3.72 -2.04 9.35
C GLN A 56 -4.66 -3.24 9.23
N ILE A 57 -5.57 -3.42 10.20
CA ILE A 57 -6.50 -4.56 10.21
C ILE A 57 -7.54 -4.38 9.11
N HIS A 58 -8.15 -3.19 9.02
CA HIS A 58 -9.11 -2.91 7.94
C HIS A 58 -8.46 -3.00 6.56
N THR A 59 -7.21 -2.53 6.42
CA THR A 59 -6.45 -2.64 5.17
C THR A 59 -6.21 -4.10 4.78
N ALA A 60 -5.84 -4.94 5.75
CA ALA A 60 -5.62 -6.36 5.53
C ALA A 60 -6.92 -7.07 5.10
N ASN A 61 -8.03 -6.77 5.77
CA ASN A 61 -9.35 -7.30 5.41
C ASN A 61 -9.80 -6.84 4.02
N LEU A 62 -9.59 -5.57 3.67
CA LEU A 62 -9.92 -5.01 2.36
C LEU A 62 -9.15 -5.72 1.22
N LEU A 63 -7.88 -6.03 1.45
CA LEU A 63 -7.01 -6.66 0.45
C LEU A 63 -7.03 -8.20 0.50
N GLY A 64 -7.76 -8.82 1.43
CA GLY A 64 -7.74 -10.27 1.63
C GLY A 64 -6.39 -10.82 2.12
N LEU A 65 -5.59 -9.99 2.80
CA LEU A 65 -4.27 -10.34 3.32
C LEU A 65 -4.32 -10.59 4.84
N SER A 66 -3.31 -11.26 5.38
CA SER A 66 -3.13 -11.29 6.83
C SER A 66 -2.55 -9.96 7.34
N ARG A 67 -2.92 -9.57 8.56
CA ARG A 67 -2.36 -8.38 9.23
C ARG A 67 -0.83 -8.35 9.20
N ASN A 68 -0.17 -9.49 9.42
CA ASN A 68 1.30 -9.56 9.48
C ASN A 68 1.95 -9.33 8.11
N VAL A 69 1.34 -9.84 7.03
CA VAL A 69 1.78 -9.56 5.66
C VAL A 69 1.60 -8.07 5.37
N THR A 70 0.42 -7.51 5.64
CA THR A 70 0.14 -6.08 5.44
C THR A 70 1.10 -5.20 6.24
N ARG A 71 1.33 -5.50 7.52
CA ARG A 71 2.28 -4.77 8.38
C ARG A 71 3.70 -4.81 7.82
N THR A 72 4.18 -5.98 7.42
CA THR A 72 5.54 -6.15 6.88
C THR A 72 5.71 -5.35 5.60
N ARG A 73 4.73 -5.41 4.70
CA ARG A 73 4.73 -4.62 3.46
C ARG A 73 4.67 -3.12 3.74
N LEU A 74 3.82 -2.67 4.66
CA LEU A 74 3.74 -1.25 5.07
C LEU A 74 5.06 -0.72 5.65
N ILE A 75 5.80 -1.55 6.41
CA ILE A 75 7.15 -1.20 6.90
C ILE A 75 8.13 -1.10 5.73
N LYS A 76 8.11 -2.07 4.81
CA LYS A 76 9.00 -2.09 3.64
C LYS A 76 8.89 -0.82 2.81
N ILE A 77 7.67 -0.32 2.62
CA ILE A 77 7.40 0.89 1.82
C ILE A 77 7.55 2.22 2.61
N GLY A 78 7.85 2.14 3.91
CA GLY A 78 8.06 3.29 4.79
C GLY A 78 6.81 3.97 5.35
N GLU A 79 5.60 3.43 5.12
CA GLU A 79 4.35 3.96 5.67
C GLU A 79 4.20 3.67 7.17
N LEU A 80 4.88 2.65 7.69
CA LEU A 80 4.92 2.29 9.09
C LEU A 80 6.36 2.31 9.61
N THR A 81 6.62 3.05 10.69
CA THR A 81 7.87 2.93 11.42
C THR A 81 7.78 1.78 12.42
N VAL A 82 8.84 0.96 12.47
CA VAL A 82 8.98 -0.02 13.55
C VAL A 82 9.46 0.73 14.78
N ASN A 83 8.57 0.90 15.76
CA ASN A 83 8.97 1.45 17.03
C ASN A 83 9.83 0.40 17.76
N LYS A 84 11.16 0.49 17.60
CA LYS A 84 12.15 -0.28 18.37
C LYS A 84 12.23 0.31 19.78
N LEU A 85 11.13 0.30 20.52
CA LEU A 85 11.15 0.65 21.93
C LEU A 85 11.84 -0.48 22.69
N ARG A 86 13.10 -0.20 23.05
CA ARG A 86 13.85 -0.79 24.16
C ARG A 86 14.19 -2.28 24.01
N ALA A 87 15.18 -2.58 23.18
CA ALA A 87 16.17 -3.56 23.65
C ALA A 87 16.72 -2.99 24.95
N VAL A 88 16.40 -3.63 26.06
CA VAL A 88 16.83 -3.23 27.39
C VAL A 88 18.36 -3.40 27.41
N ASP A 89 19.09 -2.32 27.17
CA ASP A 89 20.45 -2.19 27.68
C ASP A 89 20.33 -2.13 29.21
N ASN A 90 20.37 -3.29 29.85
CA ASN A 90 20.58 -3.40 31.29
C ASN A 90 22.07 -3.66 31.56
N PRO A 91 22.91 -2.63 31.71
CA PRO A 91 24.30 -2.83 32.15
C PRO A 91 24.42 -2.96 33.68
N GLN A 92 23.36 -3.27 34.43
CA GLN A 92 23.36 -3.23 35.91
C GLN A 92 22.96 -4.55 36.60
N GLY A 93 22.96 -5.68 35.88
CA GLY A 93 22.64 -7.01 36.42
C GLY A 93 23.78 -7.71 37.18
N GLU A 94 24.98 -7.14 37.22
CA GLU A 94 26.16 -7.78 37.79
C GLU A 94 26.57 -7.12 39.13
N ARG A 95 25.63 -7.00 40.08
CA ARG A 95 25.98 -6.70 41.48
C ARG A 95 26.30 -7.98 42.22
N ILE A 96 27.57 -8.33 42.10
CA ILE A 96 28.42 -9.17 42.95
C ILE A 96 27.80 -9.50 44.32
N LEU A 97 27.65 -10.80 44.54
CA LEU A 97 27.45 -11.45 45.83
C LEU A 97 28.60 -11.09 46.78
N GLN A 98 28.38 -10.17 47.72
CA GLN A 98 29.21 -10.06 48.92
C GLN A 98 28.31 -9.80 50.12
N LEU A 99 27.90 -10.89 50.78
CA LEU A 99 27.64 -10.87 52.21
C LEU A 99 28.68 -11.78 52.85
N SER A 100 29.72 -11.16 53.41
CA SER A 100 30.71 -11.82 54.25
C SER A 100 30.18 -11.90 55.68
N ILE A 101 30.29 -13.09 56.26
CA ILE A 101 30.48 -13.45 57.68
C ILE A 101 29.49 -12.84 58.68
#